data_AF-A0A1S2J0L9-F1
#
_entry.id   AF-A0A1S2J0L9-F1
#
_cell.length_a   1.000
_cell.length_b   1.000
_cell.length_c   1.000
_cell.angle_alpha   90.00
_cell.angle_beta   90.00
_cell.angle_gamma   90.00
#
_symmetry.space_group_name_H-M   'P 1'
#
loop_
_entity.id
_entity.type
_entity.pdbx_description
1 polymer ?
#
loop_
_entity_poly.entity_id
_entity_poly.type
_entity_poly.pdbx_seq_one_letter_code
_entity_poly.pdbx_strand_id
1 'polypeptide(L)'
;MPDLSASPTLDLQLSWRGTFGRVRVFPDRVHAETSYEREGLTAVPMEQVQGWRIEPCDFDAVCVEFVTPEDTYRVLLDTSDRGVAALALQRVLGEPAPTES
;
A
#
# COMPACT_ATOMS: atom_id res chain seq x y z
N MET A 1 3.41 0.55 -20.88
CA MET A 1 2.45 1.24 -19.99
C MET A 1 1.51 0.16 -19.44
N PRO A 2 1.29 0.08 -18.12
CA PRO A 2 0.35 -0.88 -17.58
C PRO A 2 -1.07 -0.56 -18.10
N ASP A 3 -1.83 -1.59 -18.46
CA ASP A 3 -3.19 -1.45 -18.96
C ASP A 3 -4.11 -0.95 -17.84
N LEU A 4 -4.49 0.33 -17.87
CA LEU A 4 -5.36 0.97 -16.88
C LEU A 4 -6.86 0.70 -17.14
N SER A 5 -7.21 -0.10 -18.14
CA SER A 5 -8.62 -0.39 -18.48
C SER A 5 -9.22 -1.47 -17.59
N ALA A 6 -8.39 -2.35 -17.01
CA ALA A 6 -8.85 -3.31 -16.01
C ALA A 6 -9.34 -2.57 -14.76
N SER A 7 -10.56 -2.88 -14.30
CA SER A 7 -11.04 -2.38 -13.02
C SER A 7 -10.32 -3.09 -11.88
N PRO A 8 -9.86 -2.38 -10.84
CA PRO A 8 -9.27 -3.01 -9.68
C PRO A 8 -10.32 -3.85 -8.93
N THR A 9 -9.91 -4.97 -8.39
CA THR A 9 -10.71 -5.81 -7.50
C THR A 9 -10.93 -5.13 -6.15
N LEU A 10 -9.98 -4.28 -5.74
CA LEU A 10 -10.05 -3.46 -4.55
C LEU A 10 -9.37 -2.11 -4.82
N ASP A 11 -10.03 -1.01 -4.45
CA ASP A 11 -9.50 0.35 -4.52
C ASP A 11 -9.72 1.02 -3.18
N LEU A 12 -8.65 1.16 -2.40
CA LEU A 12 -8.66 1.81 -1.10
C LEU A 12 -7.93 3.14 -1.20
N GLN A 13 -8.52 4.19 -0.65
CA GLN A 13 -7.94 5.53 -0.68
C GLN A 13 -8.22 6.24 0.63
N LEU A 14 -7.17 6.85 1.19
CA LEU A 14 -7.27 7.76 2.32
C LEU A 14 -6.68 9.12 1.94
N SER A 15 -7.38 10.19 2.33
CA SER A 15 -6.85 11.55 2.31
C SER A 15 -7.01 12.13 3.70
N TRP A 16 -5.90 12.25 4.43
CA TRP A 16 -5.91 12.67 5.83
C TRP A 16 -4.88 13.77 6.08
N ARG A 17 -5.35 14.93 6.58
CA ARG A 17 -4.51 16.09 6.94
C ARG A 17 -3.50 16.53 5.86
N GLY A 18 -3.89 16.44 4.59
CA GLY A 18 -3.02 16.81 3.46
C GLY A 18 -2.11 15.68 2.98
N THR A 19 -2.15 14.51 3.63
CA THR A 19 -1.48 13.30 3.19
C THR A 19 -2.44 12.43 2.39
N PHE A 20 -1.92 11.85 1.31
CA PHE A 20 -2.63 10.91 0.44
C PHE A 20 -2.03 9.52 0.53
N GLY A 21 -2.87 8.50 0.59
CA GLY A 21 -2.50 7.11 0.39
C GLY A 21 -3.56 6.40 -0.45
N ARG A 22 -3.12 5.58 -1.42
CA ARG A 22 -4.02 4.76 -2.22
C ARG A 22 -3.40 3.42 -2.54
N VAL A 23 -4.18 2.35 -2.40
CA VAL A 23 -3.81 0.99 -2.80
C VAL A 23 -4.90 0.45 -3.72
N ARG A 24 -4.49 0.08 -4.93
CA ARG A 24 -5.31 -0.58 -5.95
C ARG A 24 -4.81 -1.99 -6.16
N VAL A 25 -5.66 -2.97 -5.91
CA VAL A 25 -5.35 -4.39 -6.11
C VAL A 25 -6.09 -4.89 -7.33
N PHE A 26 -5.34 -5.45 -8.27
CA PHE A 26 -5.81 -6.13 -9.46
C PHE A 26 -5.62 -7.65 -9.28
N PRO A 27 -6.19 -8.50 -10.15
CA PRO A 27 -6.03 -9.95 -10.03
C PRO A 27 -4.57 -10.43 -10.01
N ASP A 28 -3.69 -9.74 -10.72
CA ASP A 28 -2.28 -10.13 -10.94
C ASP A 28 -1.25 -9.13 -10.40
N ARG A 29 -1.68 -7.94 -9.95
CA ARG A 29 -0.76 -6.87 -9.55
C ARG A 29 -1.35 -5.92 -8.51
N VAL A 30 -0.48 -5.18 -7.84
CA VAL A 30 -0.84 -4.09 -6.94
C VAL A 30 -0.28 -2.80 -7.51
N HIS A 31 -1.02 -1.70 -7.37
CA HIS A 31 -0.55 -0.35 -7.59
C HIS A 31 -0.74 0.42 -6.29
N ALA A 32 0.27 1.15 -5.85
CA ALA A 32 0.20 1.93 -4.64
C ALA A 32 0.82 3.31 -4.85
N GLU A 33 0.23 4.32 -4.21
CA GLU A 33 0.63 5.72 -4.29
C GLU A 33 0.56 6.34 -2.89
N THR A 34 1.54 7.17 -2.56
CA THR A 34 1.60 7.84 -1.26
C THR A 34 2.25 9.21 -1.37
N SER A 35 1.76 10.15 -0.58
CA SER A 35 2.47 11.40 -0.27
C SER A 35 2.97 11.43 1.18
N TYR A 36 2.79 10.34 1.94
CA TYR A 36 3.24 10.26 3.33
C TYR A 36 4.76 10.11 3.37
N GLU A 37 5.42 10.97 4.16
CA GLU A 37 6.89 11.02 4.25
C GLU A 37 7.59 11.30 2.90
N ARG A 38 6.86 11.89 1.94
CA ARG A 38 7.37 12.26 0.61
C ARG A 38 7.16 13.75 0.33
N GLU A 39 7.99 14.30 -0.55
CA GLU A 39 7.87 15.69 -1.01
C GLU A 39 6.66 15.94 -1.92
N GLY A 40 6.05 14.87 -2.44
CA GLY A 40 4.88 14.92 -3.31
C GLY A 40 4.21 13.55 -3.45
N LEU A 41 3.21 13.47 -4.32
CA LEU A 41 2.55 12.20 -4.63
C LEU A 41 3.50 11.29 -5.40
N THR A 42 3.87 10.17 -4.78
CA THR A 42 4.86 9.22 -5.30
C THR A 42 4.22 7.85 -5.50
N ALA A 43 4.42 7.26 -6.68
CA ALA A 43 4.05 5.88 -6.94
C ALA A 43 5.08 4.93 -6.29
N VAL A 44 4.61 3.88 -5.65
CA VAL A 44 5.48 2.82 -5.12
C VAL A 44 6.01 2.00 -6.30
N PRO A 45 7.34 1.77 -6.41
CA PRO A 45 7.93 0.95 -7.46
C PRO A 45 7.67 -0.53 -7.17
N MET A 46 6.45 -1.00 -7.44
CA MET A 46 5.97 -2.35 -7.08
C MET A 46 6.81 -3.49 -7.65
N GLU A 47 7.51 -3.27 -8.76
CA GLU A 47 8.46 -4.22 -9.35
C GLU A 47 9.72 -4.46 -8.50
N GLN A 48 10.04 -3.53 -7.59
CA GLN A 48 11.20 -3.61 -6.69
C GLN A 48 10.81 -4.04 -5.27
N VAL A 49 9.52 -4.27 -5.01
CA VAL A 49 9.03 -4.63 -3.68
C VAL A 49 9.45 -6.07 -3.36
N GLN A 50 10.19 -6.22 -2.26
CA GLN A 50 10.70 -7.50 -1.77
C GLN A 50 9.87 -8.04 -0.60
N GLY A 51 9.05 -7.19 0.02
CA GLY A 51 8.19 -7.56 1.12
C GLY A 51 7.15 -6.48 1.39
N TRP A 52 6.06 -6.86 2.05
CA TRP A 52 5.02 -5.94 2.46
C TRP A 52 4.52 -6.29 3.86
N ARG A 53 4.02 -5.31 4.61
CA ARG A 53 3.37 -5.53 5.91
C ARG A 53 2.38 -4.41 6.22
N ILE A 54 1.51 -4.63 7.19
CA ILE A 54 0.56 -3.62 7.66
C ILE A 54 0.79 -3.37 9.14
N GLU A 55 1.28 -2.19 9.45
CA GLU A 55 1.63 -1.76 10.79
C GLU A 55 0.69 -0.63 11.25
N PRO A 56 0.41 -0.51 12.56
CA PRO A 56 -0.22 0.69 13.10
C PRO A 56 0.67 1.91 12.82
N CYS A 57 0.10 3.01 12.33
CA CYS A 57 0.88 4.18 11.94
C CYS A 57 0.65 5.35 12.90
N ASP A 58 -0.55 5.91 12.89
CA ASP A 58 -0.95 7.04 13.74
C ASP A 58 -2.43 6.87 14.12
N PHE A 59 -2.92 7.58 15.14
CA PHE A 59 -4.09 7.21 15.99
C PHE A 59 -5.42 6.81 15.29
N ASP A 60 -5.56 6.96 13.98
CA ASP A 60 -6.73 6.53 13.21
C ASP A 60 -6.39 5.88 11.84
N ALA A 61 -5.11 5.63 11.55
CA ALA A 61 -4.64 5.09 10.27
C ALA A 61 -3.67 3.91 10.44
N VAL A 62 -3.70 3.02 9.46
CA VAL A 62 -2.70 1.96 9.30
C VAL A 62 -1.77 2.28 8.15
N CYS A 63 -0.52 1.84 8.25
CA CYS A 63 0.48 1.97 7.21
C CYS A 63 0.67 0.63 6.52
N VAL A 64 0.40 0.57 5.22
CA VAL A 64 0.91 -0.50 4.36
C VAL A 64 2.33 -0.13 3.99
N GLU A 65 3.28 -0.89 4.51
CA GLU A 65 4.70 -0.71 4.19
C GLU A 65 5.07 -1.62 3.02
N PHE A 66 5.61 -1.03 1.96
CA PHE A 66 6.21 -1.74 0.85
C PHE A 66 7.73 -1.58 0.91
N VAL A 67 8.42 -2.69 1.19
CA VAL A 67 9.88 -2.70 1.38
C VAL A 67 10.56 -2.92 0.04
N THR A 68 11.45 -2.00 -0.33
CA THR A 68 12.29 -2.06 -1.53
C THR A 68 13.76 -2.06 -1.09
N PRO A 69 14.73 -2.41 -1.95
CA PRO A 69 16.14 -2.39 -1.56
C PRO A 69 16.67 -0.99 -1.22
N GLU A 70 16.05 0.05 -1.78
CA GLU A 70 16.48 1.45 -1.58
C GLU A 70 15.76 2.12 -0.41
N ASP A 71 14.48 1.81 -0.20
CA ASP A 71 13.63 2.52 0.77
C ASP A 71 12.36 1.73 1.16
N THR A 72 11.66 2.18 2.20
CA THR A 72 10.34 1.65 2.57
C THR A 72 9.25 2.69 2.27
N TYR A 73 8.28 2.32 1.44
CA TYR A 73 7.16 3.18 1.09
C TYR A 73 5.99 2.89 2.00
N ARG A 74 5.59 3.89 2.80
CA ARG A 74 4.43 3.81 3.68
C ARG A 74 3.21 4.44 3.05
N VAL A 75 2.16 3.64 2.90
CA VAL A 75 0.87 4.09 2.33
C VAL A 75 -0.17 4.06 3.44
N LEU A 76 -0.70 5.25 3.77
CA LEU A 76 -1.75 5.37 4.78
C LEU A 76 -3.09 4.86 4.24
N LEU A 77 -3.76 4.04 5.04
CA LEU A 77 -5.13 3.58 4.83
C LEU A 77 -5.96 3.78 6.10
N ASP A 78 -7.27 3.79 5.94
CA ASP A 78 -8.19 3.81 7.09
C ASP A 78 -8.03 2.55 7.93
N THR A 79 -8.14 2.69 9.25
CA THR A 79 -8.02 1.53 10.15
C THR A 79 -9.08 0.46 9.87
N SER A 80 -10.26 0.86 9.42
CA SER A 80 -11.37 -0.03 9.04
C SER A 80 -11.00 -0.91 7.83
N ASP A 81 -10.13 -0.42 6.96
CA ASP A 81 -9.71 -1.12 5.75
C ASP A 81 -8.58 -2.13 5.99
N ARG A 82 -7.99 -2.18 7.18
CA ARG A 82 -6.84 -3.04 7.51
C ARG A 82 -7.06 -4.49 7.09
N GLY A 83 -8.21 -5.06 7.43
CA GLY A 83 -8.50 -6.49 7.18
C GLY A 83 -8.66 -6.80 5.70
N VAL A 84 -9.38 -5.96 4.96
CA VAL A 84 -9.59 -6.13 3.52
C VAL A 84 -8.31 -5.87 2.72
N ALA A 85 -7.51 -4.88 3.14
CA ALA A 85 -6.18 -4.63 2.57
C ALA A 85 -5.26 -5.83 2.76
N ALA A 86 -5.16 -6.39 3.98
CA ALA A 86 -4.32 -7.54 4.27
C ALA A 86 -4.68 -8.75 3.38
N LEU A 87 -5.98 -9.08 3.29
CA LEU A 87 -6.46 -10.20 2.48
C LEU A 87 -6.19 -10.00 0.99
N ALA A 88 -6.40 -8.78 0.47
CA ALA A 88 -6.19 -8.50 -0.94
C ALA A 88 -4.71 -8.48 -1.33
N LEU A 89 -3.86 -7.88 -0.50
CA LEU A 89 -2.41 -7.88 -0.70
C LEU A 89 -1.84 -9.29 -0.60
N GLN A 90 -2.28 -10.09 0.37
CA GLN A 90 -1.81 -11.47 0.53
C GLN A 90 -2.07 -12.34 -0.69
N ARG A 91 -3.21 -12.13 -1.37
CA ARG A 91 -3.57 -12.88 -2.58
C ARG A 91 -2.65 -12.60 -3.77
N VAL A 92 -2.06 -11.41 -3.85
CA VAL A 92 -1.27 -10.97 -5.01
C VAL A 92 0.21 -10.96 -4.72
N LEU A 93 0.62 -10.51 -3.54
CA LEU A 93 2.01 -10.34 -3.13
C LEU A 93 2.54 -11.49 -2.26
N GLY A 94 1.68 -12.44 -1.87
CA GLY A 94 2.05 -13.53 -0.96
C GLY A 94 2.01 -13.10 0.51
N GLU A 95 2.60 -13.91 1.39
CA GLU A 95 2.56 -13.67 2.83
C GLU A 95 3.26 -12.35 3.22
N PRO A 96 2.74 -11.63 4.23
CA PRO A 96 3.39 -10.42 4.71
C PRO A 96 4.76 -10.75 5.30
N ALA A 97 5.70 -9.82 5.17
CA ALA A 97 6.97 -9.86 5.87
C ALA A 97 6.72 -9.87 7.39
N PRO A 98 7.59 -10.52 8.18
CA PRO A 98 7.49 -10.47 9.63
C PRO A 98 7.53 -9.03 10.10
N THR A 99 6.67 -8.70 11.06
CA THR A 99 6.77 -7.44 11.81
C THR A 99 8.13 -7.41 12.48
N GLU A 100 8.90 -6.34 12.26
CA GLU A 100 10.15 -6.13 13.00
C GLU A 100 9.79 -5.94 14.48
N SER A 101 10.27 -6.88 15.31
CA SER A 101 10.09 -6.88 16.77
C SER A 101 11.15 -6.02 17.46
#